data_AF-A0A840QC55-F1
#
_entry.id   AF-A0A840QC55-F1
#
_cell.length_a   1.000
_cell.length_b   1.000
_cell.length_c   1.000
_cell.angle_alpha   90.00
_cell.angle_beta   90.00
_cell.angle_gamma   90.00
#
_symmetry.space_group_name_H-M   'P 1'
#
loop_
_entity.id
_entity.type
_entity.pdbx_description
1 polymer ?
#
loop_
_entity_poly.entity_id
_entity_poly.type
_entity_poly.pdbx_seq_one_letter_code
_entity_poly.pdbx_strand_id
1 'polypeptide(L)'
;MDFRDEVRVGQHTYDITAKGEPAGDDQPATVAVEFTGADADGRVVAEGNLLIAIDGLGDANAFLARTLGGLAALHEPWTAGRGRGRPRPPNAGRPWAEADGERLRERWLSSVGETASRLVGELAEELGRTRGAVRAQLPRLGCDPDVPGRVLAEA
;
A
#
# COMPACT_ATOMS: atom_id res chain seq x y z
N MET A 1 26.40 -7.58 17.05
CA MET A 1 25.14 -7.04 17.61
C MET A 1 24.19 -8.20 17.68
N ASP A 2 23.66 -8.49 18.87
CA ASP A 2 22.80 -9.66 19.05
C ASP A 2 21.37 -9.16 19.28
N PHE A 3 20.43 -9.67 18.48
CA PHE A 3 19.02 -9.33 18.51
C PHE A 3 18.21 -10.61 18.57
N ARG A 4 17.17 -10.63 19.39
CA ARG A 4 16.20 -11.72 19.45
C ARG A 4 14.83 -11.13 19.67
N ASP A 5 13.84 -11.67 18.96
CA ASP A 5 12.46 -11.26 19.08
C ASP A 5 11.53 -12.45 18.82
N GLU A 6 10.33 -12.37 19.39
CA GLU A 6 9.24 -13.29 19.12
C GLU A 6 8.00 -12.46 18.83
N VAL A 7 7.36 -12.70 17.69
CA VAL A 7 6.22 -11.90 17.23
C VAL A 7 5.07 -12.79 16.76
N ARG A 8 3.85 -12.43 17.19
CA ARG A 8 2.61 -13.03 16.70
C ARG A 8 2.09 -12.23 15.51
N VAL A 9 1.94 -12.87 14.36
CA VAL A 9 1.36 -12.27 13.14
C VAL A 9 0.22 -13.15 12.63
N GLY A 10 -1.01 -12.67 12.77
CA GLY A 10 -2.19 -13.46 12.43
C GLY A 10 -2.28 -14.72 13.30
N GLN A 11 -2.30 -15.89 12.67
CA GLN A 11 -2.35 -17.19 13.33
C GLN A 11 -0.96 -17.84 13.54
N HIS A 12 0.12 -17.16 13.15
CA HIS A 12 1.48 -17.70 13.21
C HIS A 12 2.33 -16.94 14.23
N THR A 13 3.19 -17.67 14.94
CA THR A 13 4.24 -17.12 15.80
C THR A 13 5.57 -17.25 15.09
N TYR A 14 6.36 -16.18 15.07
CA TYR A 14 7.69 -16.18 14.50
C TYR A 14 8.72 -15.84 15.58
N ASP A 15 9.73 -16.70 15.70
CA ASP A 15 10.94 -16.46 16.46
C ASP A 15 12.04 -16.01 15.50
N ILE A 16 12.81 -15.01 15.89
CA ILE A 16 13.96 -14.53 15.15
C ILE A 16 15.14 -14.32 16.08
N THR A 17 16.31 -14.77 15.65
CA THR A 17 17.59 -14.43 16.27
C THR A 17 18.50 -13.86 15.20
N ALA A 18 19.15 -12.74 15.47
CA ALA A 18 20.13 -12.15 14.58
C ALA A 18 21.44 -11.88 15.35
N LYS A 19 22.56 -12.23 14.73
CA LYS A 19 23.90 -12.02 15.26
C LYS A 19 24.75 -11.32 14.22
N GLY A 20 25.23 -10.13 14.57
CA GLY A 20 26.13 -9.35 13.75
C GLY A 20 27.57 -9.80 13.94
N GLU A 21 28.25 -10.10 12.83
CA GLU A 21 29.68 -10.38 12.79
C GLU A 21 30.43 -9.12 12.30
N PRO A 22 31.51 -8.72 13.00
CA PRO A 22 32.29 -7.55 12.60
C PRO A 22 33.01 -7.80 11.27
N ALA A 23 33.37 -6.73 10.58
CA ALA A 23 34.19 -6.82 9.37
C ALA A 23 35.55 -7.47 9.69
N GLY A 24 36.01 -8.33 8.80
CA GLY A 24 37.36 -8.86 8.78
C GLY A 24 38.20 -8.19 7.69
N ASP A 25 39.49 -8.54 7.61
CA ASP A 25 40.44 -7.90 6.67
C ASP A 25 39.96 -7.95 5.20
N ASP A 26 39.27 -9.03 4.80
CA ASP A 26 38.75 -9.24 3.43
C ASP A 26 37.22 -9.43 3.36
N GLN A 27 36.48 -9.20 4.46
CA GLN A 27 35.03 -9.45 4.51
C GLN A 27 34.28 -8.29 5.16
N PRO A 28 33.18 -7.81 4.54
CA PRO A 28 32.35 -6.77 5.14
C PRO A 28 31.69 -7.31 6.42
N ALA A 29 31.29 -6.39 7.31
CA ALA A 29 30.49 -6.78 8.46
C ALA A 29 29.16 -7.37 8.00
N THR A 30 28.74 -8.47 8.62
CA THR A 30 27.53 -9.20 8.24
C THR A 30 26.58 -9.35 9.44
N VAL A 31 25.35 -9.76 9.15
CA VAL A 31 24.37 -10.20 10.13
C VAL A 31 23.86 -11.56 9.68
N ALA A 32 24.06 -12.57 10.54
CA ALA A 32 23.41 -13.86 10.42
C ALA A 32 22.04 -13.77 11.09
N VAL A 33 20.97 -14.08 10.36
CA VAL A 33 19.60 -14.11 10.84
C VAL A 33 19.09 -15.54 10.75
N GLU A 34 18.54 -16.05 11.84
CA GLU A 34 17.84 -17.34 11.91
C GLU A 34 16.40 -17.07 12.32
N PHE A 35 15.45 -17.73 11.68
CA PHE A 35 14.05 -17.59 12.03
C PHE A 35 13.29 -18.91 11.90
N THR A 36 12.28 -19.05 12.75
CA THR A 36 11.31 -20.15 12.69
C THR A 36 9.92 -19.56 12.85
N GLY A 37 8.95 -20.09 12.12
CA GLY A 37 7.54 -19.73 12.18
C GLY A 37 6.70 -20.96 12.39
N ALA A 38 5.78 -20.91 13.34
CA ALA A 38 4.84 -21.99 13.64
C ALA A 38 3.39 -21.50 13.64
N ASP A 39 2.45 -22.37 13.28
CA ASP A 39 1.01 -22.12 13.41
C ASP A 39 0.51 -22.26 14.87
N ALA A 40 -0.79 -22.07 15.08
CA ALA A 40 -1.42 -22.16 16.40
C ALA A 40 -1.33 -23.56 17.04
N ASP A 41 -1.14 -24.61 16.23
CA ASP A 41 -0.98 -25.98 16.68
C ASP A 41 0.51 -26.33 16.94
N GLY A 42 1.42 -25.37 16.74
CA GLY A 42 2.86 -25.54 16.90
C GLY A 42 3.52 -26.25 15.72
N ARG A 43 2.84 -26.39 14.57
CA ARG A 43 3.47 -26.94 13.36
C ARG A 43 4.33 -25.88 12.70
N VAL A 44 5.57 -26.25 12.38
CA VAL A 44 6.50 -25.35 11.68
C VAL A 44 5.98 -25.12 10.25
N VAL A 45 5.74 -23.86 9.92
CA VAL A 45 5.27 -23.40 8.60
C VAL A 45 6.32 -22.58 7.86
N ALA A 46 7.35 -22.09 8.55
CA ALA A 46 8.47 -21.37 7.98
C ALA A 46 9.73 -21.62 8.81
N GLU A 47 10.88 -21.77 8.16
CA GLU A 47 12.17 -21.88 8.82
C GLU A 47 13.24 -21.45 7.84
N GLY A 48 14.28 -20.78 8.32
CA GLY A 48 15.42 -20.46 7.48
C GLY A 48 16.48 -19.62 8.14
N ASN A 49 17.56 -19.44 7.41
CA ASN A 49 18.69 -18.61 7.78
C ASN A 49 19.09 -17.69 6.63
N LEU A 50 19.57 -16.49 6.96
CA LEU A 50 20.06 -15.49 6.01
C LEU A 50 21.40 -14.95 6.52
N LEU A 51 22.35 -14.75 5.60
CA LEU A 51 23.58 -14.01 5.87
C LEU A 51 23.57 -12.76 4.99
N ILE A 52 23.62 -11.58 5.62
CA ILE A 52 23.43 -10.30 4.92
C ILE A 52 24.56 -9.36 5.32
N ALA A 53 25.22 -8.73 4.35
CA ALA A 53 26.16 -7.64 4.64
C ALA A 53 25.40 -6.44 5.22
N ILE A 54 25.97 -5.76 6.23
CA ILE A 54 25.27 -4.69 6.96
C ILE A 54 24.81 -3.56 6.02
N ASP A 55 25.62 -3.22 5.03
CA ASP A 55 25.30 -2.21 4.02
C ASP A 55 24.16 -2.63 3.07
N GLY A 56 23.94 -3.93 2.90
CA GLY A 56 22.87 -4.52 2.09
C GLY A 56 21.55 -4.77 2.82
N LEU A 57 21.44 -4.48 4.13
CA LEU A 57 20.23 -4.79 4.92
C LEU A 57 18.96 -4.15 4.35
N GLY A 58 19.05 -2.90 3.88
CA GLY A 58 17.91 -2.19 3.28
C GLY A 58 17.42 -2.85 1.99
N ASP A 59 18.34 -3.23 1.11
CA ASP A 59 18.04 -3.89 -0.16
C ASP A 59 17.50 -5.31 0.05
N ALA A 60 18.09 -6.05 0.98
CA ALA A 60 17.61 -7.38 1.35
C ALA A 60 16.16 -7.34 1.88
N ASN A 61 15.84 -6.36 2.73
CA ASN A 61 14.48 -6.14 3.21
C ASN A 61 13.51 -5.83 2.03
N ALA A 62 13.89 -4.92 1.14
CA ALA A 62 13.04 -4.57 -0.01
C ALA A 62 12.82 -5.78 -0.95
N PHE A 63 13.86 -6.57 -1.21
CA PHE A 63 13.79 -7.79 -2.01
C PHE A 63 12.87 -8.84 -1.38
N LEU A 64 13.06 -9.15 -0.09
CA LEU A 64 12.25 -10.15 0.62
C LEU A 64 10.80 -9.71 0.73
N ALA A 65 10.53 -8.45 1.09
CA ALA A 65 9.18 -7.92 1.20
C ALA A 65 8.45 -7.95 -0.15
N ARG A 66 9.11 -7.58 -1.24
CA ARG A 66 8.55 -7.66 -2.60
C ARG A 66 8.26 -9.11 -3.00
N THR A 67 9.19 -10.02 -2.74
CA THR A 67 9.08 -11.42 -3.15
C THR A 67 7.96 -12.13 -2.39
N LEU A 68 7.99 -12.05 -1.06
CA LEU A 68 6.97 -12.66 -0.20
C LEU A 68 5.59 -12.01 -0.42
N GLY A 69 5.54 -10.68 -0.61
CA GLY A 69 4.31 -9.99 -0.96
C GLY A 69 3.72 -10.42 -2.31
N GLY A 70 4.58 -10.63 -3.32
CA GLY A 70 4.18 -11.14 -4.62
C GLY A 70 3.67 -12.59 -4.56
N LEU A 71 4.39 -13.47 -3.85
CA LEU A 71 3.98 -14.86 -3.65
C LEU A 71 2.67 -14.96 -2.86
N ALA A 72 2.50 -14.17 -1.80
CA ALA A 72 1.24 -14.12 -1.06
C ALA A 72 0.06 -13.73 -1.96
N ALA A 73 0.24 -12.72 -2.82
CA ALA A 73 -0.80 -12.31 -3.76
C ALA A 73 -1.16 -13.37 -4.80
N LEU A 74 -0.24 -14.28 -5.15
CA LEU A 74 -0.51 -15.40 -6.05
C LEU A 74 -1.29 -16.54 -5.39
N HIS A 75 -1.14 -16.70 -4.07
CA HIS A 75 -1.74 -17.78 -3.29
C HIS A 75 -3.00 -17.37 -2.52
N GLU A 76 -3.37 -16.09 -2.52
CA GLU A 76 -4.72 -15.70 -2.11
C GLU A 76 -5.73 -16.37 -3.07
N PRO A 77 -6.71 -17.13 -2.54
CA PRO A 77 -7.85 -17.55 -3.34
C PRO A 77 -8.40 -16.31 -4.03
N TRP A 78 -8.81 -16.45 -5.29
CA TRP A 78 -9.39 -15.39 -6.11
C TRP A 78 -10.79 -14.98 -5.59
N THR A 79 -10.91 -14.72 -4.30
CA THR A 79 -12.07 -14.23 -3.57
C THR A 79 -11.74 -12.82 -3.12
N ALA A 80 -12.22 -11.86 -3.93
CA ALA A 80 -12.38 -10.45 -3.60
C ALA A 80 -11.13 -9.73 -3.08
N GLY A 81 -10.37 -9.17 -4.03
CA GLY A 81 -9.26 -8.29 -3.71
C GLY A 81 -9.61 -7.16 -2.75
N ARG A 82 -8.61 -6.78 -1.95
CA ARG A 82 -8.25 -5.38 -1.65
C ARG A 82 -7.00 -5.39 -0.77
N GLY A 83 -5.95 -4.76 -1.29
CA GLY A 83 -4.76 -4.45 -0.54
C GLY A 83 -5.08 -3.62 0.71
N ARG A 84 -4.14 -3.68 1.67
CA ARG A 84 -4.00 -2.81 2.85
C ARG A 84 -4.97 -1.63 2.82
N GLY A 85 -6.08 -1.78 3.53
CA GLY A 85 -7.11 -0.75 3.61
C GLY A 85 -6.54 0.52 4.21
N ARG A 86 -6.13 1.47 3.37
CA ARG A 86 -6.13 2.90 3.74
C ARG A 86 -7.49 3.17 4.42
N PRO A 87 -7.53 3.92 5.54
CA PRO A 87 -8.79 4.24 6.21
C PRO A 87 -9.81 4.65 5.16
N ARG A 88 -10.95 3.95 5.15
CA ARG A 88 -12.00 4.19 4.18
C ARG A 88 -12.36 5.68 4.27
N PRO A 89 -12.32 6.46 3.17
CA PRO A 89 -12.67 7.87 3.21
C PRO A 89 -14.04 8.03 3.86
N PRO A 90 -14.26 9.07 4.69
CA PRO A 90 -15.43 9.17 5.57
C PRO A 90 -16.77 9.13 4.80
N ASN A 91 -16.76 9.58 3.55
CA ASN A 91 -17.92 9.58 2.66
C ASN A 91 -17.89 8.47 1.60
N ALA A 92 -17.00 7.49 1.69
CA ALA A 92 -16.93 6.41 0.70
C ALA A 92 -18.18 5.52 0.73
N GLY A 93 -18.91 5.44 -0.39
CA GLY A 93 -20.15 4.68 -0.54
C GLY A 93 -21.41 5.37 -0.01
N ARG A 94 -21.30 6.60 0.52
CA ARG A 94 -22.48 7.43 0.81
C ARG A 94 -23.03 8.04 -0.48
N PRO A 95 -24.34 8.38 -0.56
CA PRO A 95 -24.87 9.22 -1.64
C PRO A 95 -24.10 10.56 -1.75
N TRP A 96 -24.09 11.17 -2.94
CA TRP A 96 -23.54 12.51 -3.12
C TRP A 96 -24.53 13.55 -2.60
N ALA A 97 -24.07 14.39 -1.66
CA ALA A 97 -24.84 15.56 -1.27
C ALA A 97 -24.78 16.59 -2.40
N GLU A 98 -25.86 17.35 -2.59
CA GLU A 98 -25.94 18.38 -3.64
C GLU A 98 -24.82 19.42 -3.50
N ALA A 99 -24.54 19.88 -2.27
CA ALA A 99 -23.45 20.81 -1.97
C ALA A 99 -22.06 20.23 -2.30
N ASP A 100 -21.82 18.93 -2.08
CA ASP A 100 -20.56 18.27 -2.46
C ASP A 100 -20.42 18.20 -3.99
N GLY A 101 -21.53 17.97 -4.69
CA GLY A 101 -21.59 17.94 -6.15
C GLY A 101 -21.32 19.30 -6.77
N GLU A 102 -21.92 20.36 -6.24
CA GLU A 102 -21.70 21.73 -6.72
C GLU A 102 -20.26 22.16 -6.50
N ARG A 103 -19.72 21.94 -5.29
CA ARG A 103 -18.31 22.22 -4.98
C ARG A 103 -17.35 21.45 -5.88
N LEU A 104 -17.64 20.18 -6.16
CA LEU A 104 -16.87 19.39 -7.11
C LEU A 104 -16.89 20.02 -8.51
N ARG A 105 -18.07 20.39 -9.00
CA ARG A 105 -18.24 20.99 -10.33
C ARG A 105 -17.50 22.32 -10.45
N GLU A 106 -17.71 23.23 -9.51
CA GLU A 106 -17.08 24.55 -9.47
C GLU A 106 -15.54 24.44 -9.52
N ARG A 107 -14.98 23.65 -8.59
CA ARG A 107 -13.52 23.46 -8.47
C ARG A 107 -12.93 22.77 -9.70
N TRP A 108 -13.66 21.82 -10.30
CA TRP A 108 -13.21 21.16 -11.53
C TRP A 108 -13.16 22.14 -12.71
N LEU A 109 -14.19 22.98 -12.86
CA LEU A 109 -14.28 23.93 -13.97
C LEU A 109 -13.36 25.14 -13.83
N SER A 110 -12.99 25.51 -12.60
CA SER A 110 -12.02 26.60 -12.35
C SER A 110 -10.56 26.20 -12.57
N SER A 111 -10.24 24.90 -12.55
CA SER A 111 -8.87 24.37 -12.58
C SER A 111 -8.34 24.12 -14.01
N VAL A 112 -8.46 25.10 -14.91
CA VAL A 112 -7.99 24.98 -16.31
C VAL A 112 -6.47 24.76 -16.36
N GLY A 113 -6.03 23.75 -17.11
CA GLY A 113 -4.60 23.46 -17.32
C GLY A 113 -3.96 22.61 -16.21
N GLU A 114 -4.71 22.24 -15.17
CA GLU A 114 -4.24 21.28 -14.17
C GLU A 114 -4.24 19.84 -14.68
N THR A 115 -3.39 19.00 -14.08
CA THR A 115 -3.40 17.56 -14.33
C THR A 115 -4.62 16.91 -13.67
N ALA A 116 -5.48 16.26 -14.49
CA ALA A 116 -6.70 15.56 -14.03
C ALA A 116 -6.44 14.61 -12.86
N SER A 117 -5.38 13.81 -12.94
CA SER A 117 -5.02 12.85 -11.89
C SER A 117 -4.66 13.53 -10.56
N ARG A 118 -3.96 14.67 -10.58
CA ARG A 118 -3.63 15.41 -9.36
C ARG A 118 -4.90 15.99 -8.74
N LEU A 119 -5.69 16.67 -9.55
CA LEU A 119 -6.93 17.33 -9.16
C LEU A 119 -7.95 16.36 -8.53
N VAL A 120 -8.17 15.20 -9.16
CA VAL A 120 -9.02 14.13 -8.60
C VAL A 120 -8.52 13.64 -7.24
N GLY A 121 -7.20 13.64 -7.02
CA GLY A 121 -6.60 13.28 -5.73
C GLY A 121 -6.97 14.27 -4.63
N GLU A 122 -6.76 15.55 -4.88
CA GLU A 122 -7.04 16.64 -3.94
C GLU A 122 -8.53 16.70 -3.60
N LEU A 123 -9.40 16.66 -4.61
CA LEU A 123 -10.85 16.64 -4.42
C LEU A 123 -11.34 15.40 -3.67
N ALA A 124 -10.71 14.24 -3.88
CA ALA A 124 -11.05 13.03 -3.14
C ALA A 124 -10.71 13.18 -1.65
N GLU A 125 -9.60 13.83 -1.32
CA GLU A 125 -9.21 14.10 0.07
C GLU A 125 -10.11 15.17 0.71
N GLU A 126 -10.37 16.28 0.02
CA GLU A 126 -11.23 17.37 0.49
C GLU A 126 -12.67 16.91 0.77
N LEU A 127 -13.25 16.10 -0.12
CA LEU A 127 -14.64 15.64 -0.03
C LEU A 127 -14.76 14.32 0.77
N GLY A 128 -13.64 13.75 1.21
CA GLY A 128 -13.61 12.47 1.90
C GLY A 128 -14.16 11.32 1.04
N ARG A 129 -13.89 11.34 -0.26
CA ARG A 129 -14.34 10.36 -1.27
C ARG A 129 -13.16 9.53 -1.79
N THR A 130 -13.45 8.51 -2.59
CA THR A 130 -12.42 7.81 -3.35
C THR A 130 -12.19 8.53 -4.68
N ARG A 131 -10.98 8.46 -5.23
CA ARG A 131 -10.63 9.01 -6.55
C ARG A 131 -11.56 8.50 -7.66
N GLY A 132 -11.89 7.21 -7.62
CA GLY A 132 -12.85 6.60 -8.55
C GLY A 132 -14.27 7.16 -8.41
N ALA A 133 -14.73 7.43 -7.18
CA ALA A 133 -16.03 8.05 -6.97
C ALA A 133 -16.08 9.49 -7.49
N VAL A 134 -15.03 10.28 -7.28
CA VAL A 134 -14.90 11.64 -7.84
C VAL A 134 -14.92 11.59 -9.37
N ARG A 135 -14.07 10.75 -9.99
CA ARG A 135 -14.00 10.63 -11.45
C ARG A 135 -15.33 10.16 -12.07
N ALA A 136 -16.03 9.23 -11.42
CA ALA A 136 -17.34 8.76 -11.87
C ALA A 136 -18.46 9.81 -11.69
N GLN A 137 -18.28 10.79 -10.82
CA GLN A 137 -19.26 11.82 -10.57
C GLN A 137 -19.17 12.97 -11.58
N LEU A 138 -17.98 13.27 -12.10
CA LEU A 138 -17.75 14.37 -13.04
C LEU A 138 -18.69 14.34 -14.27
N PRO A 139 -18.89 13.22 -14.99
CA PRO A 139 -19.82 13.18 -16.12
C PRO A 139 -21.27 13.43 -15.71
N ARG A 140 -21.68 12.96 -14.52
CA ARG A 140 -23.04 13.20 -13.99
C ARG A 140 -23.29 14.68 -13.69
N LEU A 141 -22.22 15.41 -13.41
CA LEU A 141 -22.25 16.85 -13.22
C LEU A 141 -21.99 17.62 -14.52
N GLY A 142 -21.90 16.95 -15.69
CA GLY A 142 -21.64 17.59 -16.97
C GLY A 142 -20.20 18.08 -17.16
N CYS A 143 -19.23 17.49 -16.47
CA CYS A 143 -17.80 17.79 -16.59
C CYS A 143 -17.04 16.67 -17.30
N ASP A 144 -16.08 17.02 -18.15
CA ASP A 144 -15.17 16.06 -18.78
C ASP A 144 -14.23 15.46 -17.71
N PRO A 145 -14.24 14.13 -17.47
CA PRO A 145 -13.46 13.50 -16.41
C PRO A 145 -11.95 13.42 -16.70
N ASP A 146 -11.53 13.72 -17.93
CA ASP A 146 -10.15 13.65 -18.39
C ASP A 146 -9.49 15.02 -18.54
N VAL A 147 -10.29 16.09 -18.63
CA VAL A 147 -9.79 17.45 -18.85
C VAL A 147 -10.40 18.43 -17.82
N PRO A 148 -9.64 18.82 -16.79
CA PRO A 148 -10.01 19.91 -15.88
C PRO A 148 -10.35 21.20 -16.62
N GLY A 149 -11.37 21.91 -16.15
CA GLY A 149 -11.85 23.14 -16.79
C GLY A 149 -12.81 22.92 -17.96
N ARG A 150 -13.08 21.68 -18.36
CA ARG A 150 -13.91 21.37 -19.54
C ARG A 150 -15.26 20.78 -19.15
N VAL A 151 -16.31 21.31 -19.77
CA VAL A 151 -17.65 20.71 -19.75
C VAL A 151 -17.70 19.49 -20.67
N LEU A 152 -18.42 18.45 -20.25
CA LEU A 152 -18.64 17.30 -21.10
C LEU A 152 -19.48 17.73 -22.31
N ALA A 153 -18.97 17.53 -23.52
CA ALA A 153 -19.76 17.79 -24.73
C ALA A 153 -20.94 16.81 -24.77
N GLU A 154 -22.13 17.32 -25.08
CA GLU A 154 -23.27 16.45 -25.41
C GLU A 154 -22.92 15.69 -26.69
N ALA A 155 -23.13 14.37 -26.66
CA ALA A 155 -22.97 13.50 -27.82
C ALA A 155 -24.19 13.59 -28.74
#